data_AF-A0A7X7SI51-F1
#
_entry.id   AF-A0A7X7SI51-F1
#
_cell.length_a   1.000
_cell.length_b   1.000
_cell.length_c   1.000
_cell.angle_alpha   90.00
_cell.angle_beta   90.00
_cell.angle_gamma   90.00
#
_symmetry.space_group_name_H-M   'P 1'
#
loop_
_entity.id
_entity.type
_entity.pdbx_description
1 polymer ?
#
loop_
_entity_poly.entity_id
_entity_poly.type
_entity_poly.pdbx_seq_one_letter_code
_entity_poly.pdbx_strand_id
1 'polypeptide(L)'
;MGETCRTADGQVVERPMVWSRRNGPWHRVPILFVGAAPGNAGGRGRGELGAHGTRIPFGGDIAGANLDALLGSIGLDRNQVFLTASYNALPAAGGGEPTAAELREPVGEYESSLHLLRDTIIAAGAPLLVALGNVGMRSIVTAARLDEDERIVTQNWLVKRGAERDIVIALERLDPDAAFRRAWTRAWRAPLPQVLWTTHPSAQNMSPFARKETLFHTRMLRTRAALQEAALSVLGIEPPRERPRPRPEGIYALPEWRERVAPHHERLDRLWREKGV
;
A
#
# COMPACT_ATOMS: atom_id res chain seq x y z
N MET A 1 12.72 -14.79 14.52
CA MET A 1 13.30 -14.45 13.19
C MET A 1 12.26 -14.87 12.16
N GLY A 2 11.87 -13.99 11.22
CA GLY A 2 11.14 -14.47 10.05
C GLY A 2 12.01 -15.52 9.37
N GLU A 3 11.45 -16.66 8.99
CA GLU A 3 12.22 -17.72 8.35
C GLU A 3 12.97 -17.17 7.15
N THR A 4 14.27 -17.45 7.08
CA THR A 4 15.10 -17.07 5.95
C THR A 4 14.52 -17.74 4.70
N CYS A 5 14.00 -16.94 3.77
CA CYS A 5 13.50 -17.49 2.51
C CYS A 5 14.65 -18.15 1.76
N ARG A 6 14.42 -19.37 1.28
CA ARG A 6 15.39 -20.11 0.49
C ARG A 6 14.82 -20.44 -0.88
N THR A 7 15.69 -20.50 -1.88
CA THR A 7 15.36 -21.07 -3.19
C THR A 7 15.08 -22.57 -3.06
N ALA A 8 14.55 -23.20 -4.12
CA ALA A 8 14.36 -24.65 -4.17
C ALA A 8 15.67 -25.41 -3.89
N ASP A 9 16.81 -24.85 -4.31
CA ASP A 9 18.15 -25.39 -4.10
C ASP A 9 18.76 -25.05 -2.72
N GLY A 10 17.95 -24.47 -1.81
CA GLY A 10 18.35 -24.18 -0.44
C GLY A 10 19.18 -22.91 -0.25
N GLN A 11 19.43 -22.12 -1.31
CA GLN A 11 20.19 -20.86 -1.20
C GLN A 11 19.35 -19.77 -0.54
N VAL A 12 19.97 -18.94 0.30
CA VAL A 12 19.29 -17.81 0.94
C VAL A 12 18.92 -16.76 -0.09
N VAL A 13 17.65 -16.36 -0.11
CA VAL A 13 17.17 -15.27 -0.96
C VAL A 13 17.50 -13.94 -0.30
N GLU A 14 18.44 -13.19 -0.88
CA GLU A 14 18.90 -11.90 -0.32
C GLU A 14 17.81 -10.83 -0.28
N ARG A 15 16.92 -10.80 -1.28
CA ARG A 15 15.84 -9.81 -1.40
C ARG A 15 14.48 -10.52 -1.50
N PRO A 16 14.01 -11.14 -0.40
CA PRO A 16 12.84 -11.98 -0.48
C PRO A 16 11.58 -11.13 -0.74
N MET A 17 10.55 -11.72 -1.35
CA MET A 17 9.31 -11.02 -1.72
C MET A 17 8.37 -10.76 -0.55
N VAL A 18 8.07 -9.52 -0.21
CA VAL A 18 7.10 -9.13 0.83
C VAL A 18 5.66 -9.33 0.32
N TRP A 19 5.29 -10.60 0.13
CA TRP A 19 3.96 -11.02 -0.28
C TRP A 19 3.61 -12.33 0.43
N SER A 20 2.67 -12.28 1.37
CA SER A 20 2.23 -13.42 2.18
C SER A 20 0.90 -13.11 2.89
N ARG A 21 0.48 -13.95 3.85
CA ARG A 21 -0.64 -13.66 4.76
C ARG A 21 -0.40 -12.43 5.67
N ARG A 22 0.83 -11.91 5.73
CA ARG A 22 1.17 -10.67 6.45
C ARG A 22 0.70 -9.41 5.72
N ASN A 23 0.27 -9.53 4.47
CA ASN A 23 -0.23 -8.42 3.66
C ASN A 23 -1.70 -8.08 3.97
N GLY A 24 -2.46 -9.00 4.56
CA GLY A 24 -3.89 -8.86 4.82
C GLY A 24 -4.61 -10.19 4.66
N PRO A 25 -5.94 -10.20 4.85
CA PRO A 25 -6.73 -11.42 4.71
C PRO A 25 -6.81 -11.89 3.25
N TRP A 26 -6.90 -13.20 3.03
CA TRP A 26 -6.99 -13.83 1.70
C TRP A 26 -8.43 -14.02 1.23
N HIS A 27 -9.28 -13.03 1.52
CA HIS A 27 -10.64 -12.94 1.04
C HIS A 27 -10.90 -11.52 0.53
N ARG A 28 -12.09 -11.29 -0.03
CA ARG A 28 -12.49 -9.96 -0.48
C ARG A 28 -12.34 -8.93 0.65
N VAL A 29 -11.67 -7.81 0.37
CA VAL A 29 -11.46 -6.72 1.33
C VAL A 29 -12.17 -5.45 0.88
N PRO A 30 -12.53 -4.52 1.80
CA PRO A 30 -13.05 -3.21 1.45
C PRO A 30 -12.02 -2.33 0.70
N ILE A 31 -10.73 -2.43 1.07
CA ILE A 31 -9.67 -1.58 0.53
C ILE A 31 -8.40 -2.39 0.25
N LEU A 32 -7.82 -2.16 -0.94
CA LEU A 32 -6.46 -2.57 -1.28
C LEU A 32 -5.56 -1.34 -1.37
N PHE A 33 -4.51 -1.28 -0.54
CA PHE A 33 -3.49 -0.24 -0.61
C PHE A 33 -2.29 -0.71 -1.42
N VAL A 34 -1.79 0.16 -2.30
CA VAL A 34 -0.64 -0.13 -3.17
C VAL A 34 0.45 0.91 -2.93
N GLY A 35 1.55 0.47 -2.33
CA GLY A 35 2.78 1.25 -2.14
C GLY A 35 3.77 1.09 -3.29
N ALA A 36 4.95 1.71 -3.14
CA ALA A 36 6.03 1.62 -4.12
C ALA A 36 6.79 0.28 -4.02
N ALA A 37 7.57 0.10 -2.95
CA ALA A 37 8.34 -1.09 -2.67
C ALA A 37 8.65 -1.20 -1.16
N PRO A 38 8.97 -2.41 -0.65
CA PRO A 38 9.52 -2.61 0.68
C PRO A 38 10.75 -1.75 0.96
N GLY A 39 10.74 -1.05 2.10
CA GLY A 39 11.90 -0.36 2.65
C GLY A 39 12.68 -1.20 3.67
N ASN A 40 13.78 -0.64 4.15
CA ASN A 40 14.67 -1.20 5.17
C ASN A 40 14.90 -0.24 6.35
N ALA A 41 13.94 0.63 6.66
CA ALA A 41 13.99 1.55 7.81
C ALA A 41 15.33 2.34 7.96
N GLY A 42 15.87 2.88 6.86
CA GLY A 42 17.00 3.81 6.89
C GLY A 42 18.39 3.17 7.04
N GLY A 43 18.49 1.86 7.22
CA GLY A 43 19.76 1.15 7.06
C GLY A 43 19.91 0.75 5.61
N ARG A 44 20.76 1.44 4.82
CA ARG A 44 21.12 1.13 3.41
C ARG A 44 21.18 -0.38 3.11
N GLY A 45 20.05 -0.98 2.76
CA GLY A 45 19.89 -2.41 2.52
C GLY A 45 19.77 -3.34 3.74
N ARG A 46 20.00 -2.86 4.98
CA ARG A 46 20.23 -3.72 6.16
C ARG A 46 19.29 -3.50 7.35
N GLY A 47 18.44 -2.48 7.34
CA GLY A 47 17.60 -2.24 8.51
C GLY A 47 16.51 -3.29 8.65
N GLU A 48 16.62 -4.05 9.73
CA GLU A 48 15.79 -5.21 10.02
C GLU A 48 14.34 -4.87 10.40
N LEU A 49 14.03 -3.58 10.61
CA LEU A 49 12.71 -3.07 10.98
C LEU A 49 11.84 -2.70 9.78
N GLY A 50 12.42 -2.54 8.59
CA GLY A 50 11.62 -2.29 7.39
C GLY A 50 10.85 -3.54 6.93
N ALA A 51 9.89 -3.36 6.02
CA ALA A 51 9.11 -4.45 5.44
C ALA A 51 10.00 -5.55 4.81
N HIS A 52 11.20 -5.20 4.36
CA HIS A 52 12.21 -6.18 3.93
C HIS A 52 12.57 -7.19 5.04
N GLY A 53 12.84 -6.71 6.27
CA GLY A 53 13.23 -7.54 7.41
C GLY A 53 12.05 -8.14 8.17
N THR A 54 10.97 -7.40 8.37
CA THR A 54 9.79 -7.89 9.10
C THR A 54 8.86 -8.74 8.24
N ARG A 55 8.95 -8.62 6.91
CA ARG A 55 8.03 -9.25 5.94
C ARG A 55 6.58 -8.79 6.11
N ILE A 56 6.37 -7.72 6.87
CA ILE A 56 5.08 -7.05 7.07
C ILE A 56 5.14 -5.75 6.24
N PRO A 57 4.31 -5.57 5.20
CA PRO A 57 4.26 -4.32 4.45
C PRO A 57 4.04 -3.14 5.39
N PHE A 58 4.80 -2.05 5.22
CA PHE A 58 4.67 -0.87 6.08
C PHE A 58 4.79 -1.20 7.58
N GLY A 59 5.58 -2.19 7.97
CA GLY A 59 5.57 -2.74 9.32
C GLY A 59 6.77 -2.35 10.19
N GLY A 60 7.27 -1.11 10.15
CA GLY A 60 8.33 -0.71 11.10
C GLY A 60 9.11 0.54 10.73
N ASP A 61 8.49 1.42 9.97
CA ASP A 61 8.99 2.76 9.69
C ASP A 61 7.89 3.81 9.96
N ILE A 62 8.26 5.09 9.85
CA ILE A 62 7.30 6.20 10.00
C ILE A 62 6.15 6.06 8.98
N ALA A 63 6.41 5.53 7.79
CA ALA A 63 5.36 5.32 6.79
C ALA A 63 4.29 4.34 7.26
N GLY A 64 4.72 3.28 7.93
CA GLY A 64 3.84 2.32 8.60
C GLY A 64 2.97 2.91 9.68
N ALA A 65 3.56 3.68 10.59
CA ALA A 65 2.78 4.31 11.66
C ALA A 65 1.81 5.36 11.14
N ASN A 66 2.20 6.12 10.10
CA ASN A 66 1.31 7.06 9.43
C ASN A 66 0.14 6.34 8.75
N LEU A 67 0.42 5.21 8.08
CA LEU A 67 -0.63 4.37 7.47
C LEU A 67 -1.60 3.83 8.54
N ASP A 68 -1.11 3.36 9.68
CA ASP A 68 -1.97 2.90 10.78
C ASP A 68 -2.85 4.03 11.33
N ALA A 69 -2.31 5.25 11.41
CA ALA A 69 -3.09 6.41 11.80
C ALA A 69 -4.20 6.74 10.78
N LEU A 70 -3.90 6.63 9.48
CA LEU A 70 -4.88 6.79 8.41
C LEU A 70 -5.95 5.68 8.45
N LEU A 71 -5.57 4.42 8.62
CA LEU A 71 -6.52 3.30 8.76
C LEU A 71 -7.47 3.50 9.94
N GLY A 72 -6.93 3.83 11.11
CA GLY A 72 -7.74 4.11 12.30
C GLY A 72 -8.69 5.30 12.10
N SER A 73 -8.36 6.26 11.23
CA SER A 73 -9.23 7.41 10.93
C SER A 73 -10.51 7.06 10.17
N ILE A 74 -10.57 5.85 9.58
CA ILE A 74 -11.75 5.30 8.91
C ILE A 74 -12.29 4.06 9.63
N GLY A 75 -11.85 3.81 10.86
CA GLY A 75 -12.33 2.69 11.68
C GLY A 75 -11.87 1.31 11.19
N LEU A 76 -10.87 1.24 10.31
CA LEU A 76 -10.28 -0.01 9.83
C LEU A 76 -8.90 -0.23 10.45
N ASP A 77 -8.46 -1.48 10.42
CA ASP A 77 -7.10 -1.88 10.77
C ASP A 77 -6.51 -2.86 9.72
N ARG A 78 -5.26 -3.29 9.92
CA ARG A 78 -4.54 -4.16 8.98
C ARG A 78 -5.18 -5.52 8.76
N ASN A 79 -5.97 -6.03 9.70
CA ASN A 79 -6.67 -7.30 9.55
C ASN A 79 -7.88 -7.20 8.63
N GLN A 80 -8.32 -5.98 8.30
CA GLN A 80 -9.50 -5.72 7.48
C GLN A 80 -9.16 -5.20 6.07
N VAL A 81 -7.90 -4.94 5.77
CA VAL A 81 -7.45 -4.40 4.47
C VAL A 81 -6.34 -5.25 3.91
N PHE A 82 -6.07 -5.10 2.61
CA PHE A 82 -4.90 -5.71 1.99
C PHE A 82 -3.87 -4.63 1.64
N LEU A 83 -2.62 -4.85 1.98
CA LEU A 83 -1.48 -3.96 1.74
C LEU A 83 -0.50 -4.67 0.82
N THR A 84 -0.21 -4.08 -0.34
CA THR A 84 0.80 -4.59 -1.26
C THR A 84 1.70 -3.48 -1.78
N ALA A 85 2.74 -3.85 -2.50
CA ALA A 85 3.61 -2.93 -3.19
C ALA A 85 3.58 -3.18 -4.70
N SER A 86 3.93 -2.14 -5.45
CA SER A 86 4.09 -2.23 -6.90
C SER A 86 5.26 -3.14 -7.29
N TYR A 87 6.33 -3.12 -6.49
CA TYR A 87 7.43 -4.08 -6.52
C TYR A 87 7.54 -4.72 -5.15
N ASN A 88 7.29 -6.03 -5.04
CA ASN A 88 7.22 -6.70 -3.74
C ASN A 88 8.59 -7.12 -3.18
N ALA A 89 9.71 -6.67 -3.75
CA ALA A 89 11.05 -6.93 -3.21
C ALA A 89 11.78 -5.62 -2.88
N LEU A 90 12.87 -5.70 -2.11
CA LEU A 90 13.71 -4.54 -1.84
C LEU A 90 14.36 -4.06 -3.16
N PRO A 91 14.20 -2.78 -3.56
CA PRO A 91 14.89 -2.27 -4.74
C PRO A 91 16.41 -2.39 -4.61
N ALA A 92 17.12 -2.54 -5.73
CA ALA A 92 18.58 -2.71 -5.77
C ALA A 92 19.34 -1.55 -5.10
N ALA A 93 18.78 -0.34 -5.16
CA ALA A 93 19.32 0.85 -4.47
C ALA A 93 19.20 0.79 -2.93
N GLY A 94 18.57 -0.25 -2.37
CA GLY A 94 18.40 -0.41 -0.93
C GLY A 94 17.26 0.44 -0.38
N GLY A 95 16.12 0.48 -1.07
CA GLY A 95 14.90 1.19 -0.65
C GLY A 95 14.52 2.36 -1.55
N GLY A 96 13.32 2.89 -1.35
CA GLY A 96 12.77 3.98 -2.17
C GLY A 96 11.90 3.49 -3.32
N GLU A 97 11.79 4.30 -4.37
CA GLU A 97 10.99 3.97 -5.55
C GLU A 97 11.70 2.92 -6.41
N PRO A 98 11.01 1.83 -6.82
CA PRO A 98 11.58 0.89 -7.79
C PRO A 98 11.71 1.56 -9.16
N THR A 99 12.70 1.11 -9.92
CA THR A 99 12.88 1.53 -11.31
C THR A 99 11.79 0.92 -12.21
N ALA A 100 11.63 1.50 -13.41
CA ALA A 100 10.76 0.94 -14.42
C ALA A 100 11.22 -0.44 -14.92
N ALA A 101 12.51 -0.76 -14.79
CA ALA A 101 13.04 -2.08 -15.10
C ALA A 101 12.64 -3.09 -14.02
N GLU A 102 12.83 -2.77 -12.73
CA GLU A 102 12.43 -3.63 -11.60
C GLU A 102 10.93 -3.95 -11.61
N LEU A 103 10.07 -2.99 -11.97
CA LEU A 103 8.63 -3.23 -12.11
C LEU A 103 8.29 -4.21 -13.25
N ARG A 104 9.18 -4.37 -14.22
CA ARG A 104 9.05 -5.31 -15.34
C ARG A 104 9.80 -6.62 -15.13
N GLU A 105 10.55 -6.76 -14.04
CA GLU A 105 11.25 -8.00 -13.76
C GLU A 105 10.24 -9.13 -13.48
N PRO A 106 10.46 -10.33 -14.03
CA PRO A 106 9.66 -11.52 -13.74
C PRO A 106 9.65 -11.86 -12.24
N VAL A 107 8.53 -12.43 -11.78
CA VAL A 107 8.34 -12.80 -10.37
C VAL A 107 7.71 -14.19 -10.29
N GLY A 108 8.54 -15.21 -10.01
CA GLY A 108 8.07 -16.59 -10.03
C GLY A 108 7.54 -16.96 -11.43
N GLU A 109 6.28 -17.34 -11.51
CA GLU A 109 5.59 -17.66 -12.78
C GLU A 109 4.99 -16.44 -13.48
N TYR A 110 5.03 -15.25 -12.85
CA TYR A 110 4.53 -14.02 -13.46
C TYR A 110 5.58 -13.39 -14.37
N GLU A 111 5.13 -12.94 -15.56
CA GLU A 111 5.98 -12.23 -16.53
C GLU A 111 6.58 -10.95 -15.97
N SER A 112 5.88 -10.28 -15.04
CA SER A 112 6.42 -9.13 -14.33
C SER A 112 5.77 -8.88 -12.97
N SER A 113 6.38 -8.00 -12.17
CA SER A 113 5.78 -7.50 -10.93
C SER A 113 4.43 -6.82 -11.16
N LEU A 114 4.21 -6.19 -12.33
CA LEU A 114 2.93 -5.59 -12.68
C LEU A 114 1.86 -6.64 -12.98
N HIS A 115 2.22 -7.79 -13.56
CA HIS A 115 1.30 -8.92 -13.73
C HIS A 115 0.89 -9.51 -12.37
N LEU A 116 1.84 -9.66 -11.43
CA LEU A 116 1.51 -10.05 -10.05
C LEU A 116 0.58 -9.03 -9.37
N LEU A 117 0.81 -7.73 -9.59
CA LEU A 117 -0.06 -6.68 -9.06
C LEU A 117 -1.47 -6.75 -9.66
N ARG A 118 -1.60 -6.99 -10.97
CA ARG A 118 -2.89 -7.16 -11.65
C ARG A 118 -3.71 -8.26 -10.99
N ASP A 119 -3.11 -9.43 -10.80
CA ASP A 119 -3.78 -10.57 -10.18
C ASP A 119 -4.04 -10.33 -8.70
N THR A 120 -3.18 -9.59 -8.00
CA THR A 120 -3.45 -9.16 -6.61
C THR A 120 -4.67 -8.22 -6.55
N ILE A 121 -4.80 -7.26 -7.46
CA ILE A 121 -5.96 -6.36 -7.55
C ILE A 121 -7.23 -7.16 -7.80
N ILE A 122 -7.20 -8.09 -8.76
CA ILE A 122 -8.34 -8.95 -9.07
C ILE A 122 -8.66 -9.84 -7.88
N ALA A 123 -7.69 -10.53 -7.28
CA ALA A 123 -7.93 -11.44 -6.15
C ALA A 123 -8.42 -10.74 -4.88
N ALA A 124 -8.02 -9.49 -4.64
CA ALA A 124 -8.48 -8.72 -3.49
C ALA A 124 -9.96 -8.30 -3.60
N GLY A 125 -10.46 -8.11 -4.83
CA GLY A 125 -11.86 -7.73 -5.08
C GLY A 125 -12.31 -6.44 -4.40
N ALA A 126 -11.36 -5.55 -4.12
CA ALA A 126 -11.58 -4.36 -3.33
C ALA A 126 -12.35 -3.30 -4.15
N PRO A 127 -13.50 -2.80 -3.69
CA PRO A 127 -14.20 -1.71 -4.36
C PRO A 127 -13.43 -0.38 -4.34
N LEU A 128 -12.48 -0.20 -3.41
CA LEU A 128 -11.59 0.95 -3.33
C LEU A 128 -10.12 0.52 -3.39
N LEU A 129 -9.38 1.07 -4.35
CA LEU A 129 -7.92 0.98 -4.44
C LEU A 129 -7.32 2.28 -3.92
N VAL A 130 -6.36 2.21 -3.00
CA VAL A 130 -5.64 3.40 -2.51
C VAL A 130 -4.21 3.36 -3.00
N ALA A 131 -3.88 4.25 -3.92
CA ALA A 131 -2.56 4.42 -4.47
C ALA A 131 -1.71 5.33 -3.57
N LEU A 132 -0.69 4.77 -2.90
CA LEU A 132 0.21 5.53 -2.03
C LEU A 132 1.34 6.14 -2.87
N GLY A 133 1.21 7.41 -3.23
CA GLY A 133 2.20 8.14 -4.02
C GLY A 133 2.15 7.86 -5.53
N ASN A 134 3.15 8.35 -6.25
CA ASN A 134 3.19 8.29 -7.72
C ASN A 134 3.34 6.87 -8.25
N VAL A 135 4.23 6.09 -7.66
CA VAL A 135 4.49 4.71 -8.09
C VAL A 135 3.23 3.87 -7.96
N GLY A 136 2.57 3.88 -6.79
CA GLY A 136 1.34 3.11 -6.59
C GLY A 136 0.26 3.45 -7.61
N MET A 137 0.04 4.73 -7.91
CA MET A 137 -0.98 5.16 -8.88
C MET A 137 -0.64 4.69 -10.29
N ARG A 138 0.60 4.93 -10.73
CA ARG A 138 1.05 4.54 -12.07
C ARG A 138 1.01 3.03 -12.24
N SER A 139 1.39 2.27 -11.21
CA SER A 139 1.41 0.82 -11.25
C SER A 139 0.02 0.20 -11.23
N ILE A 140 -0.93 0.73 -10.45
CA ILE A 140 -2.35 0.28 -10.50
C ILE A 140 -2.88 0.42 -11.93
N VAL A 141 -2.69 1.59 -12.54
CA VAL A 141 -3.20 1.85 -13.89
C VAL A 141 -2.48 1.02 -14.94
N THR A 142 -1.17 0.89 -14.84
CA THR A 142 -0.38 0.07 -15.79
C THR A 142 -0.77 -1.40 -15.67
N ALA A 143 -0.92 -1.93 -14.45
CA ALA A 143 -1.34 -3.31 -14.20
C ALA A 143 -2.74 -3.61 -14.78
N ALA A 144 -3.62 -2.62 -14.81
CA ALA A 144 -4.95 -2.76 -15.41
C ALA A 144 -4.97 -2.60 -16.94
N ARG A 145 -3.81 -2.35 -17.58
CA ARG A 145 -3.66 -2.03 -19.01
C ARG A 145 -2.53 -2.79 -19.71
N LEU A 146 -2.05 -3.90 -19.12
CA LEU A 146 -0.85 -4.59 -19.60
C LEU A 146 -0.97 -5.07 -21.04
N ASP A 147 -2.17 -5.44 -21.49
CA ASP A 147 -2.41 -5.94 -22.84
C ASP A 147 -2.39 -4.82 -23.91
N GLU A 148 -2.54 -3.55 -23.49
CA GLU A 148 -2.55 -2.40 -24.40
C GLU A 148 -1.16 -1.79 -24.56
N ASP A 149 -0.45 -1.61 -23.44
CA ASP A 149 0.87 -0.98 -23.42
C ASP A 149 1.61 -1.31 -22.11
N GLU A 150 2.73 -2.02 -22.23
CA GLU A 150 3.61 -2.35 -21.10
C GLU A 150 4.45 -1.14 -20.60
N ARG A 151 4.31 0.03 -21.25
CA ARG A 151 4.92 1.27 -20.76
C ARG A 151 4.18 1.77 -19.53
N ILE A 152 4.94 1.95 -18.45
CA ILE A 152 4.41 2.53 -17.22
C ILE A 152 3.86 3.92 -17.53
N VAL A 153 2.57 4.11 -17.29
CA VAL A 153 1.87 5.38 -17.55
C VAL A 153 2.57 6.54 -16.88
N THR A 154 2.62 7.70 -17.51
CA THR A 154 3.26 8.90 -16.95
C THR A 154 2.29 9.67 -16.05
N GLN A 155 2.83 10.53 -15.18
CA GLN A 155 1.98 11.41 -14.38
C GLN A 155 1.11 12.32 -15.24
N ASN A 156 1.66 12.88 -16.33
CA ASN A 156 0.90 13.73 -17.24
C ASN A 156 -0.25 12.97 -17.93
N TRP A 157 -0.05 11.68 -18.22
CA TRP A 157 -1.09 10.82 -18.78
C TRP A 157 -2.27 10.67 -17.80
N LEU A 158 -1.98 10.50 -16.50
CA LEU A 158 -2.98 10.38 -15.44
C LEU A 158 -3.78 11.68 -15.30
N VAL A 159 -3.09 12.82 -15.21
CA VAL A 159 -3.71 14.15 -15.07
C VAL A 159 -4.59 14.49 -16.27
N LYS A 160 -4.15 14.18 -17.50
CA LYS A 160 -4.97 14.37 -18.71
C LYS A 160 -6.28 13.56 -18.72
N ARG A 161 -6.39 12.53 -17.88
CA ARG A 161 -7.60 11.72 -17.70
C ARG A 161 -8.38 12.08 -16.43
N GLY A 162 -8.03 13.20 -15.79
CA GLY A 162 -8.71 13.72 -14.61
C GLY A 162 -8.32 13.04 -13.30
N ALA A 163 -7.23 12.27 -13.27
CA ALA A 163 -6.71 11.77 -12.00
C ALA A 163 -5.99 12.90 -11.25
N GLU A 164 -6.42 13.13 -10.01
CA GLU A 164 -5.90 14.15 -9.14
C GLU A 164 -5.59 13.55 -7.77
N ARG A 165 -4.66 14.17 -7.03
CA ARG A 165 -4.37 13.74 -5.67
C ARG A 165 -5.55 14.01 -4.77
N ASP A 166 -5.77 13.11 -3.83
CA ASP A 166 -6.77 13.22 -2.77
C ASP A 166 -8.22 13.30 -3.30
N ILE A 167 -8.43 12.93 -4.58
CA ILE A 167 -9.74 12.83 -5.24
C ILE A 167 -9.92 11.40 -5.77
N VAL A 168 -11.11 10.85 -5.56
CA VAL A 168 -11.48 9.52 -6.08
C VAL A 168 -11.78 9.60 -7.57
N ILE A 169 -11.25 8.65 -8.33
CA ILE A 169 -11.57 8.46 -9.75
C ILE A 169 -11.95 6.99 -10.02
N ALA A 170 -12.97 6.77 -10.84
CA ALA A 170 -13.32 5.42 -11.28
C ALA A 170 -12.18 4.83 -12.13
N LEU A 171 -11.75 3.61 -11.83
CA LEU A 171 -10.71 2.93 -12.63
C LEU A 171 -11.12 2.86 -14.09
N GLU A 172 -12.42 2.73 -14.38
CA GLU A 172 -13.02 2.82 -15.71
C GLU A 172 -12.53 4.02 -16.54
N ARG A 173 -12.40 5.21 -15.94
CA ARG A 173 -11.93 6.44 -16.62
C ARG A 173 -10.45 6.39 -16.98
N LEU A 174 -9.71 5.47 -16.37
CA LEU A 174 -8.30 5.20 -16.65
C LEU A 174 -8.15 4.08 -17.68
N ASP A 175 -9.26 3.70 -18.33
CA ASP A 175 -9.31 2.89 -19.53
C ASP A 175 -8.53 1.57 -19.36
N PRO A 176 -8.96 0.71 -18.40
CA PRO A 176 -8.40 -0.61 -18.21
C PRO A 176 -8.67 -1.47 -19.44
N ASP A 177 -7.77 -2.39 -19.73
CA ASP A 177 -7.85 -3.25 -20.90
C ASP A 177 -9.00 -4.28 -20.80
N ALA A 178 -9.33 -4.89 -21.94
CA ALA A 178 -10.45 -5.82 -22.04
C ALA A 178 -10.22 -7.11 -21.23
N ALA A 179 -8.98 -7.58 -21.10
CA ALA A 179 -8.67 -8.77 -20.31
C ALA A 179 -8.86 -8.52 -18.80
N PHE A 180 -8.53 -7.33 -18.31
CA PHE A 180 -8.70 -6.94 -16.92
C PHE A 180 -10.19 -6.89 -16.58
N ARG A 181 -10.98 -6.24 -17.45
CA ARG A 181 -12.45 -6.14 -17.30
C ARG A 181 -13.11 -7.51 -17.27
N ARG A 182 -12.72 -8.42 -18.17
CA ARG A 182 -13.23 -9.79 -18.21
C ARG A 182 -12.87 -10.57 -16.95
N ALA A 183 -11.61 -10.49 -16.51
CA ALA A 183 -11.15 -11.18 -15.30
C ALA A 183 -11.87 -10.67 -14.05
N TRP A 184 -12.01 -9.35 -13.89
CA TRP A 184 -12.76 -8.74 -12.80
C TRP A 184 -14.22 -9.16 -12.78
N THR A 185 -14.90 -9.08 -13.93
CA THR A 185 -16.32 -9.46 -14.05
C THR A 185 -16.53 -10.93 -13.71
N ARG A 186 -15.62 -11.81 -14.17
CA ARG A 186 -15.65 -13.24 -13.86
C ARG A 186 -15.50 -13.50 -12.36
N ALA A 187 -14.59 -12.79 -11.70
CA ALA A 187 -14.29 -12.99 -10.28
C ALA A 187 -15.38 -12.43 -9.34
N TRP A 188 -15.88 -11.22 -9.60
CA TRP A 188 -16.69 -10.49 -8.61
C TRP A 188 -18.10 -10.12 -9.05
N ARG A 189 -18.38 -10.09 -10.36
CA ARG A 189 -19.66 -9.60 -10.92
C ARG A 189 -20.07 -8.23 -10.32
N ALA A 190 -19.10 -7.36 -10.12
CA ALA A 190 -19.25 -6.04 -9.51
C ALA A 190 -18.70 -4.95 -10.43
N PRO A 191 -19.09 -3.67 -10.25
CA PRO A 191 -18.44 -2.55 -10.93
C PRO A 191 -16.93 -2.56 -10.73
N LEU A 192 -16.20 -1.97 -11.69
CA LEU A 192 -14.76 -1.75 -11.52
C LEU A 192 -14.50 -0.85 -10.29
N PRO A 193 -13.35 -1.03 -9.63
CA PRO A 193 -13.09 -0.31 -8.40
C PRO A 193 -12.86 1.18 -8.63
N GLN A 194 -13.05 1.94 -7.57
CA GLN A 194 -12.64 3.33 -7.47
C GLN A 194 -11.16 3.39 -7.06
N VAL A 195 -10.44 4.45 -7.46
CA VAL A 195 -9.04 4.67 -7.13
C VAL A 195 -8.88 6.00 -6.42
N LEU A 196 -8.30 6.00 -5.23
CA LEU A 196 -7.88 7.19 -4.51
C LEU A 196 -6.36 7.33 -4.60
N TRP A 197 -5.87 8.43 -5.19
CA TRP A 197 -4.45 8.73 -5.30
C TRP A 197 -3.98 9.64 -4.17
N THR A 198 -3.26 9.11 -3.19
CA THR A 198 -2.83 9.88 -2.02
C THR A 198 -1.36 10.29 -2.08
N THR A 199 -0.99 11.24 -1.23
CA THR A 199 0.42 11.48 -0.91
C THR A 199 0.99 10.27 -0.17
N HIS A 200 2.18 9.80 -0.57
CA HIS A 200 2.82 8.67 0.12
C HIS A 200 3.08 9.02 1.59
N PRO A 201 2.74 8.15 2.56
CA PRO A 201 2.82 8.47 3.99
C PRO A 201 4.25 8.45 4.56
N SER A 202 5.30 8.66 3.76
CA SER A 202 6.70 8.58 4.21
C SER A 202 7.07 9.73 5.14
N ALA A 203 8.16 9.57 5.91
CA ALA A 203 8.72 10.61 6.76
C ALA A 203 9.08 11.92 6.00
N GLN A 204 9.37 11.82 4.70
CA GLN A 204 9.66 12.96 3.82
C GLN A 204 8.41 13.77 3.46
N ASN A 205 7.22 13.19 3.59
CA ASN A 205 5.95 13.81 3.26
C ASN A 205 5.10 14.11 4.49
N MET A 206 5.12 13.23 5.48
CA MET A 206 4.31 13.27 6.69
C MET A 206 5.19 12.81 7.87
N SER A 207 5.42 13.70 8.83
CA SER A 207 6.27 13.41 9.98
C SER A 207 5.52 13.71 11.28
N PRO A 208 5.30 12.70 12.14
CA PRO A 208 4.73 12.91 13.47
C PRO A 208 5.66 13.73 14.39
N PHE A 209 6.90 14.03 13.99
CA PHE A 209 7.79 14.94 14.72
C PHE A 209 7.65 16.40 14.28
N ALA A 210 7.08 16.65 13.10
CA ALA A 210 6.91 18.01 12.59
C ALA A 210 5.83 18.78 13.37
N ARG A 211 5.96 20.10 13.46
CA ARG A 211 4.98 20.98 14.13
C ARG A 211 3.68 21.08 13.31
N LYS A 212 2.58 21.51 13.93
CA LYS A 212 1.23 21.50 13.32
C LYS A 212 1.11 22.46 12.13
N GLU A 213 1.96 23.48 12.08
CA GLU A 213 1.96 24.54 11.06
C GLU A 213 2.72 24.12 9.79
N THR A 214 3.37 22.95 9.81
CA THR A 214 4.20 22.49 8.69
C THR A 214 3.37 21.84 7.58
N LEU A 215 3.95 21.80 6.38
CA LEU A 215 3.38 21.05 5.25
C LEU A 215 3.25 19.55 5.55
N PHE A 216 4.09 18.99 6.44
CA PHE A 216 4.01 17.59 6.84
C PHE A 216 2.68 17.27 7.53
N HIS A 217 2.27 18.12 8.48
CA HIS A 217 1.00 17.96 9.17
C HIS A 217 -0.18 18.24 8.23
N THR A 218 -0.08 19.29 7.40
CA THR A 218 -1.10 19.62 6.40
C THR A 218 -1.36 18.46 5.44
N ARG A 219 -0.30 17.78 4.95
CA ARG A 219 -0.42 16.59 4.08
C ARG A 219 -1.10 15.43 4.79
N MET A 220 -0.76 15.18 6.06
CA MET A 220 -1.43 14.14 6.86
C MET A 220 -2.94 14.41 6.99
N LEU A 221 -3.33 15.64 7.33
CA LEU A 221 -4.74 16.02 7.46
C LEU A 221 -5.50 15.92 6.13
N ARG A 222 -4.89 16.35 5.01
CA ARG A 222 -5.50 16.24 3.67
C ARG A 222 -5.71 14.79 3.25
N THR A 223 -4.68 13.96 3.39
CA THR A 223 -4.77 12.54 3.05
C THR A 223 -5.77 11.81 3.97
N ARG A 224 -5.83 12.16 5.26
CA ARG A 224 -6.86 11.65 6.19
C ARG A 224 -8.26 12.02 5.71
N ALA A 225 -8.51 13.29 5.41
CA ALA A 225 -9.83 13.76 4.96
C ALA A 225 -10.26 13.08 3.65
N ALA A 226 -9.34 12.94 2.69
CA ALA A 226 -9.63 12.27 1.43
C ALA A 226 -9.94 10.78 1.60
N LEU A 227 -9.22 10.10 2.51
CA LEU A 227 -9.50 8.71 2.83
C LEU A 227 -10.84 8.54 3.56
N GLN A 228 -11.18 9.46 4.47
CA GLN A 228 -12.48 9.50 5.15
C GLN A 228 -13.63 9.71 4.16
N GLU A 229 -13.49 10.66 3.25
CA GLU A 229 -14.48 10.92 2.19
C GLU A 229 -14.64 9.71 1.26
N ALA A 230 -13.53 9.08 0.86
CA ALA A 230 -13.58 7.87 0.02
C ALA A 230 -14.21 6.68 0.76
N ALA A 231 -13.91 6.50 2.06
CA ALA A 231 -14.51 5.44 2.87
C ALA A 231 -16.03 5.64 3.00
N LEU A 232 -16.49 6.88 3.20
CA LEU A 232 -17.91 7.19 3.26
C LEU A 232 -18.60 7.01 1.90
N SER A 233 -18.09 7.68 0.85
CA SER A 233 -18.75 7.75 -0.46
C SER A 233 -18.69 6.45 -1.26
N VAL A 234 -17.60 5.66 -1.14
CA VAL A 234 -17.41 4.42 -1.90
C VAL A 234 -17.86 3.20 -1.11
N LEU A 235 -17.66 3.20 0.21
CA LEU A 235 -17.86 2.01 1.05
C LEU A 235 -19.03 2.14 2.04
N GLY A 236 -19.59 3.35 2.22
CA GLY A 236 -20.60 3.61 3.25
C GLY A 236 -20.04 3.51 4.68
N ILE A 237 -18.73 3.63 4.86
CA ILE A 237 -18.08 3.57 6.17
C ILE A 237 -18.03 4.97 6.76
N GLU A 238 -18.77 5.19 7.84
CA GLU A 238 -18.70 6.43 8.60
C GLU A 238 -17.39 6.52 9.39
N PRO A 239 -16.58 7.58 9.21
CA PRO A 239 -15.37 7.77 9.99
C PRO A 239 -15.68 7.83 11.50
N PRO A 240 -14.96 7.09 12.35
CA PRO A 240 -15.18 7.14 13.79
C PRO A 240 -14.79 8.50 14.35
N ARG A 241 -15.49 8.94 15.41
CA ARG A 241 -15.15 10.17 16.15
C ARG A 241 -13.75 10.12 16.74
N GLU A 242 -13.32 8.93 17.18
CA GLU A 242 -12.00 8.67 17.73
C GLU A 242 -11.39 7.43 17.06
N ARG A 243 -10.09 7.49 16.74
CA ARG A 243 -9.39 6.37 16.11
C ARG A 243 -9.33 5.17 17.06
N PRO A 244 -9.96 4.02 16.75
CA PRO A 244 -9.96 2.85 17.61
C PRO A 244 -8.55 2.26 17.73
N ARG A 245 -8.31 1.50 18.80
CA ARG A 245 -7.10 0.68 18.90
C ARG A 245 -7.33 -0.62 18.14
N PRO A 246 -6.35 -1.10 17.35
CA PRO A 246 -6.44 -2.41 16.71
C PRO A 246 -6.59 -3.53 17.73
N ARG A 247 -7.30 -4.59 17.36
CA ARG A 247 -7.41 -5.79 18.19
C ARG A 247 -6.08 -6.56 18.15
N PRO A 248 -5.65 -7.18 19.27
CA PRO A 248 -4.38 -7.93 19.33
C PRO A 248 -4.50 -9.32 18.68
N GLU A 249 -4.99 -9.37 17.44
CA GLU A 249 -5.23 -10.57 16.64
C GLU A 249 -4.62 -10.43 15.24
N GLY A 250 -4.56 -11.53 14.49
CA GLY A 250 -4.03 -11.52 13.12
C GLY A 250 -2.61 -10.97 13.03
N ILE A 251 -2.40 -9.94 12.21
CA ILE A 251 -1.11 -9.28 12.01
C ILE A 251 -0.57 -8.69 13.31
N TYR A 252 -1.44 -8.12 14.15
CA TYR A 252 -1.06 -7.50 15.42
C TYR A 252 -0.64 -8.53 16.49
N ALA A 253 -0.98 -9.80 16.32
CA ALA A 253 -0.57 -10.89 17.21
C ALA A 253 0.79 -11.50 16.85
N LEU A 254 1.35 -11.18 15.68
CA LEU A 254 2.63 -11.73 15.23
C LEU A 254 3.75 -11.35 16.21
N PRO A 255 4.66 -12.27 16.58
CA PRO A 255 5.78 -11.97 17.47
C PRO A 255 6.61 -10.77 16.99
N GLU A 256 6.94 -10.73 15.69
CA GLU A 256 7.71 -9.64 15.12
C GLU A 256 6.97 -8.29 15.21
N TRP A 257 5.64 -8.31 15.07
CA TRP A 257 4.84 -7.10 15.28
C TRP A 257 4.93 -6.63 16.73
N ARG A 258 4.62 -7.50 17.68
CA ARG A 258 4.56 -7.16 19.11
C ARG A 258 5.91 -6.70 19.66
N GLU A 259 6.99 -7.35 19.25
CA GLU A 259 8.32 -7.10 19.78
C GLU A 259 9.00 -5.90 19.11
N ARG A 260 8.78 -5.69 17.81
CA ARG A 260 9.60 -4.76 17.00
C ARG A 260 8.82 -3.58 16.44
N VAL A 261 7.54 -3.78 16.10
CA VAL A 261 6.74 -2.81 15.34
C VAL A 261 5.86 -2.00 16.27
N ALA A 262 5.08 -2.68 17.12
CA ALA A 262 4.10 -2.06 18.00
C ALA A 262 4.70 -0.96 18.90
N PRO A 263 5.84 -1.16 19.60
CA PRO A 263 6.38 -0.11 20.47
C PRO A 263 6.73 1.18 19.71
N HIS A 264 7.21 1.04 18.48
CA HIS A 264 7.51 2.19 17.62
C HIS A 264 6.24 2.87 17.13
N HIS A 265 5.29 2.09 16.60
CA HIS A 265 4.03 2.61 16.06
C HIS A 265 3.19 3.29 17.15
N GLU A 266 3.09 2.74 18.35
CA GLU A 266 2.37 3.34 19.47
C GLU A 266 2.95 4.70 19.87
N ARG A 267 4.28 4.84 19.87
CA ARG A 267 4.93 6.13 20.14
C ARG A 267 4.57 7.17 19.09
N LEU A 268 4.61 6.79 17.81
CA LEU A 268 4.27 7.69 16.71
C LEU A 268 2.78 8.01 16.67
N ASP A 269 1.92 7.06 17.02
CA ASP A 269 0.48 7.25 17.12
C ASP A 269 0.11 8.30 18.18
N ARG A 270 0.74 8.26 19.36
CA ARG A 270 0.54 9.28 20.41
C ARG A 270 0.84 10.69 19.90
N LEU A 271 1.95 10.86 19.18
CA LEU A 271 2.32 12.15 18.59
C LEU A 271 1.28 12.66 17.58
N TRP A 272 0.67 11.76 16.81
CA TRP A 272 -0.42 12.12 15.91
C TRP A 272 -1.70 12.51 16.65
N ARG A 273 -2.06 11.77 17.70
CA ARG A 273 -3.23 12.11 18.54
C ARG A 273 -3.09 13.48 19.20
N GLU A 274 -1.93 13.78 19.77
CA GLU A 274 -1.61 15.12 20.31
C GLU A 274 -1.74 16.24 19.27
N LYS A 275 -1.59 15.88 17.99
CA LYS A 275 -1.71 16.79 16.85
C LYS A 275 -3.12 16.90 16.28
N GLY A 276 -4.07 16.10 16.77
CA GLY A 276 -5.44 16.08 16.30
C GLY A 276 -5.62 15.25 15.02
N VAL A 277 -4.69 14.32 14.77
CA VAL A 277 -4.73 13.34 13.67
C VAL A 277 -5.41 12.06 14.12
#